data_AF-A0A3M6UWS1-F1
#
_entry.id   AF-A0A3M6UWS1-F1
#
_cell.length_a   1.000
_cell.length_b   1.000
_cell.length_c   1.000
_cell.angle_alpha   90.00
_cell.angle_beta   90.00
_cell.angle_gamma   90.00
#
_symmetry.space_group_name_H-M   'P 1'
#
loop_
_entity.id
_entity.type
_entity.pdbx_description
1 polymer ?
#
loop_
_entity_poly.entity_id
_entity_poly.type
_entity_poly.pdbx_seq_one_letter_code
_entity_poly.pdbx_strand_id
1 'polypeptide(L)'
;MEGLSESFAASFTVSSDPNDTAAPHPRTDLHVLAIRMTQYKMKPSNTPDQFLRRKRMLEEQKRHRRDYVNYARKLVEGSLEIEDVEIEEMEFIEESDKNGRRRHKKKFNPYAYQLMLSEWLVDIPDDLKEDWLMVICPVGKRNLVIAANGYTAAYTKSGYRVNKFSSLLPGGSPKTLKPGDYTILDCIFNELTNTFHVLDVMTWRGHPVYDSETKLQEEPLVAQVSGDNPYRFVSLHHHPCHASSINEALSSVTSVNEVDGLLFFHKRTHYTCGRTPLVGWLKPYMLPEILGLPVPDTFMAGVPAVNKLTLLKSNKELRDSDEEKRLARENCVFEEKMDTQSSLKTKRKQGRKYASETGAGMEVEGESKENIQHGDKNEKMEVSKRTSSRRRRKEGDDDMDVSQTDETIS
;
A
#
# COMPACT_ATOMS: atom_id res chain seq x y z
N MET A 1 27.21 -2.17 -15.67
CA MET A 1 25.98 -1.41 -16.01
C MET A 1 24.73 -2.10 -15.48
N GLU A 2 24.63 -3.43 -15.56
CA GLU A 2 23.48 -4.18 -15.05
C GLU A 2 23.21 -4.01 -13.56
N GLY A 3 24.24 -4.09 -12.69
CA GLY A 3 24.04 -3.84 -11.24
C GLY A 3 23.53 -2.43 -10.91
N LEU A 4 23.80 -1.43 -11.77
CA LEU A 4 23.27 -0.08 -11.62
C LEU A 4 21.80 -0.01 -12.07
N SER A 5 21.47 -0.72 -13.15
CA SER A 5 20.09 -0.86 -13.64
C SER A 5 19.19 -1.61 -12.65
N GLU A 6 19.71 -2.67 -12.03
CA GLU A 6 18.98 -3.44 -11.02
C GLU A 6 18.81 -2.67 -9.72
N SER A 7 19.84 -1.95 -9.27
CA SER A 7 19.70 -1.04 -8.13
C SER A 7 18.68 0.05 -8.42
N PHE A 8 18.71 0.66 -9.62
CA PHE A 8 17.73 1.68 -9.98
C PHE A 8 16.31 1.13 -10.06
N ALA A 9 16.09 -0.03 -10.67
CA ALA A 9 14.75 -0.63 -10.74
C ALA A 9 14.20 -1.06 -9.37
N ALA A 10 15.05 -1.53 -8.46
CA ALA A 10 14.63 -2.03 -7.15
C ALA A 10 14.49 -0.92 -6.09
N SER A 11 15.24 0.19 -6.20
CA SER A 11 15.31 1.21 -5.15
C SER A 11 15.01 2.64 -5.61
N PHE A 12 14.60 2.85 -6.87
CA PHE A 12 14.16 4.17 -7.34
C PHE A 12 12.64 4.28 -7.25
N THR A 13 12.12 4.39 -6.03
CA THR A 13 10.73 4.73 -5.78
C THR A 13 10.65 6.05 -5.04
N VAL A 14 9.75 6.93 -5.47
CA VAL A 14 9.48 8.21 -4.77
C VAL A 14 8.50 7.99 -3.61
N SER A 15 7.78 6.86 -3.60
CA SER A 15 6.94 6.42 -2.50
C SER A 15 7.41 5.06 -1.96
N SER A 16 7.32 4.87 -0.65
CA SER A 16 7.52 3.60 0.07
C SER A 16 6.30 2.68 0.07
N ASP A 17 5.23 3.09 -0.62
CA ASP A 17 3.95 2.40 -0.63
C ASP A 17 4.06 0.93 -1.08
N PRO A 18 3.55 -0.03 -0.27
CA PRO A 18 3.59 -1.44 -0.61
C PRO A 18 2.63 -1.78 -1.76
N ASN A 19 3.09 -2.66 -2.68
CA ASN A 19 2.30 -3.15 -3.82
C ASN A 19 1.68 -2.03 -4.67
N ASP A 20 2.44 -0.97 -4.93
CA ASP A 20 1.98 0.18 -5.72
C ASP A 20 1.59 -0.20 -7.14
N THR A 21 0.40 0.23 -7.56
CA THR A 21 -0.14 0.09 -8.93
C THR A 21 0.57 0.96 -9.97
N ALA A 22 1.39 1.92 -9.55
CA ALA A 22 2.30 2.66 -10.43
C ALA A 22 3.51 1.81 -10.88
N ALA A 23 3.88 0.79 -10.09
CA ALA A 23 4.86 -0.21 -10.46
C ALA A 23 4.17 -1.45 -11.10
N PRO A 24 4.89 -2.28 -11.86
CA PRO A 24 4.36 -3.55 -12.38
C PRO A 24 3.84 -4.46 -11.25
N HIS A 25 2.85 -5.30 -11.55
CA HIS A 25 2.30 -6.23 -10.56
C HIS A 25 3.41 -7.18 -10.05
N PRO A 26 3.60 -7.38 -8.73
CA PRO A 26 4.71 -8.18 -8.20
C PRO A 26 4.81 -9.60 -8.76
N ARG A 27 3.66 -10.24 -9.05
CA ARG A 27 3.60 -11.55 -9.74
C ARG A 27 3.86 -11.54 -11.24
N THR A 28 3.52 -10.47 -11.97
CA THR A 28 3.83 -10.41 -13.42
C THR A 28 5.23 -9.89 -13.66
N ASP A 29 5.74 -9.05 -12.75
CA ASP A 29 7.17 -8.82 -12.62
C ASP A 29 7.87 -10.15 -12.36
N LEU A 30 7.24 -11.08 -11.60
CA LEU A 30 7.64 -12.50 -11.53
C LEU A 30 7.46 -13.29 -12.83
N HIS A 31 6.75 -12.90 -13.89
CA HIS A 31 6.92 -13.62 -15.17
C HIS A 31 8.21 -13.15 -15.87
N VAL A 32 8.62 -11.90 -15.61
CA VAL A 32 9.92 -11.31 -15.97
C VAL A 32 11.03 -11.69 -14.96
N LEU A 33 10.71 -12.11 -13.74
CA LEU A 33 11.67 -12.47 -12.68
C LEU A 33 11.67 -13.97 -12.38
N ALA A 34 10.59 -14.70 -12.60
CA ALA A 34 10.53 -16.17 -12.53
C ALA A 34 10.93 -16.80 -13.87
N ILE A 35 10.96 -16.07 -14.98
CA ILE A 35 11.85 -16.49 -16.06
C ILE A 35 13.30 -16.35 -15.56
N ARG A 36 13.70 -15.29 -14.84
CA ARG A 36 15.01 -15.20 -14.12
C ARG A 36 15.20 -16.26 -13.02
N MET A 37 14.13 -16.77 -12.43
CA MET A 37 14.13 -17.73 -11.32
C MET A 37 13.15 -18.90 -11.56
N THR A 38 13.37 -19.66 -12.64
CA THR A 38 12.49 -20.75 -13.15
C THR A 38 12.19 -21.93 -12.21
N GLN A 39 12.33 -21.86 -10.89
CA GLN A 39 12.01 -22.99 -10.01
C GLN A 39 11.26 -22.69 -8.70
N TYR A 40 10.86 -21.46 -8.36
CA TYR A 40 10.13 -21.24 -7.11
C TYR A 40 8.80 -20.52 -7.29
N LYS A 41 7.72 -21.29 -7.11
CA LYS A 41 6.37 -20.79 -6.75
C LYS A 41 6.38 -20.22 -5.32
N MET A 42 7.28 -19.30 -4.98
CA MET A 42 7.39 -18.73 -3.63
C MET A 42 7.36 -17.21 -3.68
N LYS A 43 6.55 -16.63 -2.81
CA LYS A 43 6.45 -15.19 -2.51
C LYS A 43 7.85 -14.66 -2.09
N PRO A 44 8.31 -13.50 -2.58
CA PRO A 44 9.50 -12.86 -2.04
C PRO A 44 9.33 -12.62 -0.54
N SER A 45 10.36 -12.91 0.26
CA SER A 45 10.37 -12.69 1.71
C SER A 45 10.07 -11.24 2.13
N ASN A 46 10.16 -10.28 1.19
CA ASN A 46 9.97 -8.85 1.44
C ASN A 46 8.61 -8.31 0.93
N THR A 47 7.70 -9.15 0.43
CA THR A 47 6.35 -8.69 0.05
C THR A 47 5.51 -8.52 1.33
N PRO A 48 5.07 -7.29 1.66
CA PRO A 48 4.33 -7.04 2.88
C PRO A 48 3.02 -7.84 2.87
N ASP A 49 2.78 -8.58 3.95
CA ASP A 49 1.62 -9.45 4.07
C ASP A 49 0.32 -8.63 3.97
N GLN A 50 -0.41 -8.75 2.86
CA GLN A 50 -1.66 -8.03 2.68
C GLN A 50 -2.74 -8.54 3.64
N PHE A 51 -2.72 -9.83 4.01
CA PHE A 51 -3.72 -10.39 4.91
C PHE A 51 -3.64 -9.76 6.31
N LEU A 52 -2.45 -9.75 6.91
CA LEU A 52 -2.25 -9.13 8.23
C LEU A 52 -2.56 -7.64 8.23
N ARG A 53 -2.20 -6.92 7.15
CA ARG A 53 -2.49 -5.48 7.03
C ARG A 53 -3.99 -5.20 6.87
N ARG A 54 -4.72 -5.98 6.07
CA ARG A 54 -6.18 -5.89 5.95
C ARG A 54 -6.86 -6.08 7.31
N LYS A 55 -6.46 -7.14 8.05
CA LYS A 55 -7.00 -7.41 9.38
C LYS A 55 -6.76 -6.25 10.34
N ARG A 56 -5.53 -5.72 10.38
CA ARG A 56 -5.18 -4.56 11.22
C ARG A 56 -6.03 -3.34 10.87
N MET A 57 -6.18 -3.01 9.59
CA MET A 57 -6.98 -1.85 9.17
C MET A 57 -8.47 -2.00 9.51
N LEU A 58 -9.04 -3.19 9.35
CA LEU A 58 -10.44 -3.44 9.74
C LEU A 58 -10.65 -3.34 11.27
N GLU A 59 -9.65 -3.72 12.07
CA GLU A 59 -9.68 -3.53 13.53
C GLU A 59 -9.56 -2.06 13.92
N GLU A 60 -8.70 -1.32 13.24
CA GLU A 60 -8.52 0.11 13.44
C GLU A 60 -9.77 0.93 13.07
N GLN A 61 -10.41 0.61 11.95
CA GLN A 61 -11.69 1.21 11.52
C GLN A 61 -12.79 1.04 12.58
N LYS A 62 -12.80 -0.07 13.34
CA LYS A 62 -13.77 -0.27 14.44
C LYS A 62 -13.48 0.58 15.67
N ARG A 63 -12.21 0.91 15.90
CA ARG A 63 -11.77 1.68 17.07
C ARG A 63 -11.85 3.18 16.85
N HIS A 64 -11.58 3.65 15.63
CA HIS A 64 -11.54 5.07 15.28
C HIS A 64 -12.82 5.49 14.58
N ARG A 65 -13.60 6.36 15.25
CA ARG A 65 -14.72 7.04 14.64
C ARG A 65 -14.27 8.42 14.17
N ARG A 66 -13.91 8.53 12.89
CA ARG A 66 -13.48 9.80 12.28
C ARG A 66 -14.67 10.76 12.13
N ASP A 67 -14.42 12.05 12.33
CA ASP A 67 -15.39 13.12 12.04
C ASP A 67 -15.38 13.45 10.55
N TYR A 68 -15.90 12.53 9.74
CA TYR A 68 -16.00 12.68 8.29
C TYR A 68 -16.82 13.89 7.86
N VAL A 69 -17.80 14.32 8.67
CA VAL A 69 -18.64 15.48 8.37
C VAL A 69 -17.81 16.76 8.40
N ASN A 70 -17.04 16.96 9.47
CA ASN A 70 -16.18 18.13 9.57
C ASN A 70 -15.05 18.09 8.52
N TYR A 71 -14.48 16.91 8.26
CA TYR A 71 -13.48 16.72 7.21
C TYR A 71 -14.00 17.11 5.83
N ALA A 72 -15.18 16.61 5.46
CA ALA A 72 -15.80 16.90 4.16
C ALA A 72 -16.13 18.40 4.00
N ARG A 73 -16.62 19.04 5.07
CA ARG A 73 -16.85 20.49 5.09
C ARG A 73 -15.57 21.29 4.88
N LYS A 74 -14.50 20.97 5.61
CA LYS A 74 -13.19 21.61 5.45
C LYS A 74 -12.62 21.41 4.04
N LEU A 75 -12.79 20.22 3.46
CA LEU A 75 -12.35 19.92 2.09
C LEU A 75 -13.06 20.82 1.08
N VAL A 76 -14.37 21.01 1.22
CA VAL A 76 -15.18 21.87 0.34
C VAL A 76 -14.85 23.35 0.49
N GLU A 77 -14.61 23.80 1.72
CA GLU A 77 -14.20 25.18 2.02
C GLU A 77 -12.74 25.46 1.61
N GLY A 78 -11.95 24.42 1.33
CA GLY A 78 -10.51 24.53 1.08
C GLY A 78 -9.72 24.92 2.33
N SER A 79 -10.28 24.66 3.51
CA SER A 79 -9.74 25.02 4.83
C SER A 79 -9.12 23.84 5.57
N LEU A 80 -8.87 22.71 4.89
CA LEU A 80 -8.11 21.60 5.48
C LEU A 80 -6.70 22.07 5.85
N GLU A 81 -6.24 21.61 7.01
CA GLU A 81 -4.89 21.81 7.50
C GLU A 81 -4.11 20.49 7.47
N ILE A 82 -2.80 20.53 7.73
CA ILE A 82 -1.95 19.33 7.69
C ILE A 82 -2.38 18.35 8.78
N GLU A 83 -2.78 18.87 9.94
CA GLU A 83 -3.26 18.12 11.09
C GLU A 83 -4.56 17.37 10.82
N ASP A 84 -5.36 17.83 9.86
CA ASP A 84 -6.60 17.15 9.46
C ASP A 84 -6.35 15.92 8.57
N VAL A 85 -5.11 15.76 8.08
CA VAL A 85 -4.73 14.72 7.13
C VAL A 85 -3.83 13.70 7.83
N GLU A 86 -4.39 12.55 8.20
CA GLU A 86 -3.66 11.40 8.76
C GLU A 86 -2.84 10.67 7.67
N ILE A 87 -1.85 11.32 7.06
CA ILE A 87 -0.88 10.63 6.20
C ILE A 87 0.38 10.37 7.04
N GLU A 88 0.54 9.12 7.51
CA GLU A 88 1.77 8.65 8.18
C GLU A 88 3.02 8.72 7.28
N GLU A 89 2.85 8.88 5.96
CA GLU A 89 3.93 8.91 4.95
C GLU A 89 3.89 10.15 4.04
N MET A 90 3.59 11.34 4.57
CA MET A 90 4.06 12.54 3.89
C MET A 90 5.47 12.76 4.40
N GLU A 91 6.45 12.17 3.71
CA GLU A 91 7.86 12.56 3.84
C GLU A 91 8.00 14.04 3.43
N PHE A 92 7.56 14.95 4.31
CA PHE A 92 8.23 16.22 4.44
C PHE A 92 9.59 15.87 5.03
N ILE A 93 10.56 15.63 4.14
CA ILE A 93 11.96 15.63 4.51
C ILE A 93 12.21 16.97 5.21
N GLU A 94 12.21 16.96 6.55
CA GLU A 94 12.78 18.03 7.36
C GLU A 94 14.30 17.95 7.20
N GLU A 95 14.77 18.35 6.02
CA GLU A 95 16.16 18.73 5.84
C GLU A 95 16.36 20.03 6.62
N SER A 96 16.78 19.87 7.87
CA SER A 96 17.30 20.95 8.72
C SER A 96 18.62 21.46 8.16
N ASP A 97 18.55 22.17 7.03
CA ASP A 97 19.71 22.79 6.43
C ASP A 97 20.01 24.14 7.12
N LYS A 98 21.20 24.23 7.73
CA LYS A 98 21.65 25.36 8.55
C LYS A 98 21.98 26.62 7.74
N ASN A 99 21.68 26.66 6.45
CA ASN A 99 22.09 27.73 5.55
C ASN A 99 20.90 28.41 4.86
N GLY A 100 20.19 29.28 5.61
CA GLY A 100 19.66 30.60 5.22
C GLY A 100 18.96 30.84 3.87
N ARG A 101 18.74 29.85 3.02
CA ARG A 101 18.07 29.99 1.72
C ARG A 101 16.60 29.65 1.95
N ARG A 102 15.73 30.65 1.78
CA ARG A 102 14.27 30.51 1.84
C ARG A 102 13.81 29.45 0.82
N ARG A 103 13.78 28.17 1.21
CA ARG A 103 13.10 27.11 0.45
C ARG A 103 11.62 27.44 0.48
N HIS A 104 10.98 27.47 -0.69
CA HIS A 104 9.53 27.45 -0.77
C HIS A 104 9.06 26.17 -0.06
N LYS A 105 8.51 26.29 1.16
CA LYS A 105 7.71 25.23 1.76
C LYS A 105 6.68 24.83 0.70
N LYS A 106 6.66 23.58 0.26
CA LYS A 106 5.63 23.10 -0.66
C LYS A 106 4.30 23.46 0.00
N LYS A 107 3.52 24.32 -0.65
CA LYS A 107 2.22 24.73 -0.11
C LYS A 107 1.38 23.47 0.02
N PHE A 108 0.89 23.21 1.23
CA PHE A 108 -0.09 22.15 1.46
C PHE A 108 -1.25 22.34 0.48
N ASN A 109 -1.59 21.27 -0.24
CA ASN A 109 -2.71 21.29 -1.16
C ASN A 109 -3.84 20.46 -0.54
N PRO A 110 -4.94 21.10 -0.08
CA PRO A 110 -6.03 20.41 0.61
C PRO A 110 -6.74 19.39 -0.30
N TYR A 111 -6.63 19.54 -1.63
CA TYR A 111 -7.28 18.65 -2.59
C TYR A 111 -6.39 17.48 -3.04
N ALA A 112 -5.13 17.43 -2.59
CA ALA A 112 -4.22 16.35 -2.97
C ALA A 112 -4.46 15.10 -2.11
N TYR A 113 -4.28 13.92 -2.73
CA TYR A 113 -4.30 12.60 -2.07
C TYR A 113 -5.60 12.28 -1.32
N GLN A 114 -6.73 12.86 -1.76
CA GLN A 114 -8.06 12.66 -1.16
C GLN A 114 -8.74 11.35 -1.59
N LEU A 115 -8.21 10.66 -2.59
CA LEU A 115 -8.82 9.45 -3.16
C LEU A 115 -8.31 8.20 -2.46
N MET A 116 -9.19 7.22 -2.28
CA MET A 116 -8.85 5.88 -1.84
C MET A 116 -8.23 5.09 -2.99
N LEU A 117 -6.95 4.75 -2.86
CA LEU A 117 -6.17 4.06 -3.88
C LEU A 117 -6.03 2.57 -3.55
N SER A 118 -6.05 1.74 -4.58
CA SER A 118 -5.85 0.30 -4.45
C SER A 118 -4.37 -0.08 -4.48
N GLU A 119 -4.10 -1.24 -3.89
CA GLU A 119 -2.89 -2.01 -4.14
C GLU A 119 -3.13 -3.03 -5.26
N TRP A 120 -2.06 -3.55 -5.86
CA TRP A 120 -2.16 -4.79 -6.63
C TRP A 120 -2.75 -5.92 -5.77
N LEU A 121 -3.70 -6.70 -6.29
CA LEU A 121 -4.24 -7.85 -5.58
C LEU A 121 -3.25 -9.02 -5.63
N VAL A 122 -2.37 -9.09 -4.63
CA VAL A 122 -1.34 -10.14 -4.52
C VAL A 122 -1.86 -11.27 -3.65
N ASP A 123 -2.13 -11.04 -2.37
CA ASP A 123 -2.65 -12.11 -1.52
C ASP A 123 -4.18 -12.18 -1.72
N ILE A 124 -4.67 -13.28 -2.26
CA ILE A 124 -6.09 -13.48 -2.53
C ILE A 124 -6.77 -13.78 -1.18
N PRO A 125 -7.79 -12.99 -0.79
CA PRO A 125 -8.56 -13.28 0.42
C PRO A 125 -9.32 -14.61 0.29
N ASP A 126 -9.31 -15.43 1.34
CA ASP A 126 -10.10 -16.67 1.37
C ASP A 126 -11.62 -16.37 1.30
N ASP A 127 -12.03 -15.23 1.85
CA ASP A 127 -13.39 -14.70 1.90
C ASP A 127 -13.77 -13.84 0.67
N LEU A 128 -12.98 -13.90 -0.42
CA LEU A 128 -13.19 -13.06 -1.61
C LEU A 128 -14.64 -13.11 -2.13
N LYS A 129 -15.27 -14.29 -2.15
CA LYS A 129 -16.63 -14.46 -2.67
C LYS A 129 -17.71 -13.88 -1.75
N GLU A 130 -17.43 -13.86 -0.45
CA GLU A 130 -18.40 -13.56 0.61
C GLU A 130 -18.34 -12.09 1.00
N ASP A 131 -17.13 -11.56 1.22
CA ASP A 131 -16.91 -10.25 1.83
C ASP A 131 -16.31 -9.21 0.88
N TRP A 132 -16.24 -9.50 -0.42
CA TRP A 132 -15.75 -8.55 -1.43
C TRP A 132 -16.74 -8.31 -2.57
N LEU A 133 -16.60 -7.14 -3.19
CA LEU A 133 -17.33 -6.69 -4.37
C LEU A 133 -16.33 -6.32 -5.46
N MET A 134 -16.67 -6.58 -6.71
CA MET A 134 -15.88 -6.27 -7.88
C MET A 134 -16.52 -5.12 -8.67
N VAL A 135 -15.69 -4.20 -9.17
CA VAL A 135 -16.11 -3.11 -10.07
C VAL A 135 -15.26 -3.13 -11.33
N ILE A 136 -15.90 -3.16 -12.50
CA ILE A 136 -15.23 -3.00 -13.79
C ILE A 136 -14.95 -1.52 -14.01
N CYS A 137 -13.67 -1.17 -14.15
CA CYS A 137 -13.22 0.20 -14.29
C CYS A 137 -12.93 0.53 -15.76
N PRO A 138 -13.54 1.59 -16.32
CA PRO A 138 -13.25 2.00 -17.68
C PRO A 138 -11.88 2.70 -17.78
N VAL A 139 -11.34 2.76 -18.99
CA VAL A 139 -10.16 3.58 -19.31
C VAL A 139 -10.51 5.05 -19.14
N GLY A 140 -9.73 5.73 -18.29
CA GLY A 140 -9.95 7.14 -18.01
C GLY A 140 -8.99 7.70 -16.96
N LYS A 141 -9.21 8.97 -16.60
CA LYS A 141 -8.43 9.69 -15.61
C LYS A 141 -9.19 9.74 -14.30
N ARG A 142 -8.62 9.17 -13.25
CA ARG A 142 -9.23 9.16 -11.91
C ARG A 142 -9.09 10.52 -11.23
N ASN A 143 -10.22 11.10 -10.84
CA ASN A 143 -10.36 12.47 -10.38
C ASN A 143 -11.27 12.55 -9.14
N LEU A 144 -10.93 13.43 -8.22
CA LEU A 144 -11.83 13.90 -7.16
C LEU A 144 -12.79 14.93 -7.77
N VAL A 145 -14.09 14.75 -7.60
CA VAL A 145 -15.10 15.72 -8.06
C VAL A 145 -15.80 16.33 -6.86
N ILE A 146 -15.82 17.65 -6.78
CA ILE A 146 -16.49 18.42 -5.73
C ILE A 146 -17.52 19.33 -6.37
N ALA A 147 -18.80 19.12 -6.05
CA ALA A 147 -19.91 19.99 -6.41
C ALA A 147 -20.33 20.79 -5.19
N ALA A 148 -20.07 22.10 -5.20
CA ALA A 148 -20.36 22.99 -4.08
C ALA A 148 -20.41 24.45 -4.55
N ASN A 149 -21.08 25.32 -3.80
CA ASN A 149 -21.10 26.76 -4.04
C ASN A 149 -21.55 27.14 -5.47
N GLY A 150 -22.42 26.32 -6.08
CA GLY A 150 -23.06 26.59 -7.37
C GLY A 150 -22.19 26.20 -8.57
N TYR A 151 -21.15 25.39 -8.38
CA TYR A 151 -20.35 24.83 -9.47
C TYR A 151 -19.74 23.48 -9.09
N THR A 152 -19.21 22.78 -10.07
CA THR A 152 -18.48 21.52 -9.90
C THR A 152 -17.05 21.67 -10.37
N ALA A 153 -16.11 21.16 -9.58
CA ALA A 153 -14.69 21.16 -9.88
C ALA A 153 -14.13 19.73 -9.84
N ALA A 154 -13.28 19.41 -10.81
CA ALA A 154 -12.58 18.12 -10.87
C ALA A 154 -11.09 18.33 -10.59
N TYR A 155 -10.52 17.51 -9.71
CA TYR A 155 -9.14 17.56 -9.26
C TYR A 155 -8.43 16.23 -9.55
N THR A 156 -7.16 16.30 -9.93
CA THR A 156 -6.28 15.13 -10.06
C THR A 156 -5.95 14.51 -8.70
N LYS A 157 -5.37 13.31 -8.69
CA LYS A 157 -4.80 12.68 -7.49
C LYS A 157 -3.82 13.60 -6.72
N SER A 158 -3.06 14.43 -7.44
CA SER A 158 -2.10 15.40 -6.86
C SER A 158 -2.77 16.72 -6.44
N GLY A 159 -4.09 16.84 -6.54
CA GLY A 159 -4.88 17.99 -6.12
C GLY A 159 -4.88 19.17 -7.10
N TYR A 160 -4.35 19.01 -8.31
CA TYR A 160 -4.48 20.04 -9.35
C TYR A 160 -5.90 20.07 -9.91
N ARG A 161 -6.53 21.25 -9.98
CA ARG A 161 -7.86 21.43 -10.56
C ARG A 161 -7.80 21.37 -12.08
N VAL A 162 -8.33 20.29 -12.65
CA VAL A 162 -8.36 20.04 -14.10
C VAL A 162 -9.47 20.85 -14.77
N ASN A 163 -10.63 20.94 -14.13
CA ASN A 163 -11.80 21.56 -14.74
C ASN A 163 -12.72 22.21 -13.70
N LYS A 164 -13.52 23.19 -14.15
CA LYS A 164 -14.60 23.84 -13.42
C LYS A 164 -15.79 24.03 -14.36
N PHE A 165 -16.95 23.48 -14.00
CA PHE A 165 -18.14 23.46 -14.85
C PHE A 165 -19.43 23.47 -14.01
N SER A 166 -20.58 23.70 -14.65
CA SER A 166 -21.90 23.52 -14.02
C SER A 166 -22.31 22.05 -14.12
N SER A 167 -22.94 21.49 -13.10
CA SER A 167 -23.54 20.15 -13.17
C SER A 167 -24.86 20.09 -12.41
N LEU A 168 -25.65 19.06 -12.70
CA LEU A 168 -26.90 18.79 -11.98
C LEU A 168 -26.69 18.06 -10.64
N LEU A 169 -25.44 17.87 -10.19
CA LEU A 169 -25.17 17.37 -8.84
C LEU A 169 -25.66 18.38 -7.78
N PRO A 170 -26.06 17.92 -6.58
CA PRO A 170 -26.39 18.81 -5.48
C PRO A 170 -25.23 19.75 -5.13
N GLY A 171 -25.48 21.07 -5.14
CA GLY A 171 -24.46 22.12 -4.97
C GLY A 171 -23.65 22.46 -6.24
N GLY A 172 -23.84 21.73 -7.34
CA GLY A 172 -23.01 21.79 -8.55
C GLY A 172 -23.38 22.83 -9.61
N SER A 173 -24.47 23.57 -9.42
CA SER A 173 -24.91 24.66 -10.32
C SER A 173 -25.69 25.70 -9.52
N PRO A 174 -25.93 26.91 -10.04
CA PRO A 174 -26.83 27.88 -9.40
C PRO A 174 -28.25 27.33 -9.20
N LYS A 175 -28.70 26.40 -10.06
CA LYS A 175 -30.03 25.76 -9.98
C LYS A 175 -30.12 24.71 -8.87
N THR A 176 -29.01 24.03 -8.58
CA THR A 176 -28.91 22.98 -7.56
C THR A 176 -28.28 23.46 -6.27
N LEU A 177 -28.02 24.77 -6.15
CA LEU A 177 -27.44 25.39 -4.96
C LEU A 177 -28.48 25.51 -3.85
N LYS A 178 -28.23 24.83 -2.73
CA LYS A 178 -28.96 25.01 -1.47
C LYS A 178 -27.96 25.22 -0.33
N PRO A 179 -28.32 25.95 0.74
CA PRO A 179 -27.44 26.13 1.88
C PRO A 179 -27.03 24.79 2.49
N GLY A 180 -25.72 24.56 2.62
CA GLY A 180 -25.17 23.32 3.17
C GLY A 180 -25.08 22.14 2.19
N ASP A 181 -25.66 22.24 0.99
CA ASP A 181 -25.58 21.18 -0.01
C ASP A 181 -24.21 21.19 -0.71
N TYR A 182 -23.50 20.08 -0.58
CA TYR A 182 -22.32 19.78 -1.37
C TYR A 182 -22.22 18.28 -1.62
N THR A 183 -21.54 17.92 -2.70
CA THR A 183 -21.33 16.53 -3.13
C THR A 183 -19.85 16.31 -3.42
N ILE A 184 -19.30 15.19 -2.93
CA ILE A 184 -17.91 14.80 -3.14
C ILE A 184 -17.90 13.37 -3.69
N LEU A 185 -17.29 13.19 -4.85
CA LEU A 185 -17.27 11.94 -5.60
C LEU A 185 -15.84 11.51 -5.97
N ASP A 186 -15.63 10.21 -6.02
CA ASP A 186 -14.49 9.56 -6.65
C ASP A 186 -14.92 9.11 -8.05
N CYS A 187 -14.34 9.70 -9.10
CA CYS A 187 -14.76 9.47 -10.47
C CYS A 187 -13.60 9.06 -11.37
N ILE A 188 -13.91 8.30 -12.41
CA ILE A 188 -13.05 8.03 -13.55
C ILE A 188 -13.61 8.79 -14.75
N PHE A 189 -12.88 9.81 -15.20
CA PHE A 189 -13.29 10.60 -16.36
C PHE A 189 -12.83 9.95 -17.67
N ASN A 190 -13.78 9.60 -18.52
CA ASN A 190 -13.52 9.14 -19.87
C ASN A 190 -13.64 10.33 -20.85
N GLU A 191 -12.52 10.71 -21.45
CA GLU A 191 -12.41 11.87 -22.34
C GLU A 191 -13.14 11.66 -23.68
N LEU A 192 -13.24 10.42 -24.16
CA LEU A 192 -13.89 10.10 -25.43
C LEU A 192 -15.41 10.26 -25.32
N THR A 193 -15.98 9.85 -24.19
CA THR A 193 -17.43 9.88 -23.94
C THR A 193 -17.88 11.08 -23.13
N ASN A 194 -16.95 11.96 -22.71
CA ASN A 194 -17.19 13.10 -21.82
C ASN A 194 -18.03 12.71 -20.59
N THR A 195 -17.68 11.57 -19.98
CA THR A 195 -18.48 10.97 -18.90
C THR A 195 -17.61 10.75 -17.67
N PHE A 196 -18.11 11.21 -16.53
CA PHE A 196 -17.59 10.87 -15.22
C PHE A 196 -18.26 9.58 -14.76
N HIS A 197 -17.52 8.48 -14.80
CA HIS A 197 -17.92 7.23 -14.19
C HIS A 197 -17.70 7.33 -12.69
N VAL A 198 -18.77 7.41 -11.91
CA VAL A 198 -18.72 7.51 -10.46
C VAL A 198 -18.34 6.15 -9.90
N LEU A 199 -17.13 6.08 -9.33
CA LEU A 199 -16.62 4.90 -8.67
C LEU A 199 -17.09 4.83 -7.22
N ASP A 200 -17.12 5.97 -6.52
CA ASP A 200 -17.62 6.04 -5.16
C ASP A 200 -18.18 7.43 -4.81
N VAL A 201 -19.04 7.49 -3.79
CA VAL A 201 -19.69 8.71 -3.29
C VAL A 201 -19.24 8.93 -1.85
N MET A 202 -18.38 9.91 -1.65
CA MET A 202 -17.84 10.23 -0.32
C MET A 202 -18.86 11.07 0.48
N THR A 203 -19.56 11.99 -0.18
CA THR A 203 -20.56 12.87 0.45
C THR A 203 -21.64 13.23 -0.56
N TRP A 204 -22.90 13.20 -0.13
CA TRP A 204 -24.08 13.56 -0.92
C TRP A 204 -24.98 14.51 -0.11
N ARG A 205 -25.29 15.69 -0.66
CA ARG A 205 -26.08 16.74 0.02
C ARG A 205 -25.57 17.05 1.44
N GLY A 206 -24.26 17.17 1.59
CA GLY A 206 -23.59 17.48 2.86
C GLY A 206 -23.49 16.32 3.86
N HIS A 207 -23.98 15.14 3.53
CA HIS A 207 -23.90 13.95 4.39
C HIS A 207 -22.93 12.91 3.83
N PRO A 208 -21.97 12.39 4.62
CA PRO A 208 -21.16 11.24 4.23
C PRO A 208 -22.05 10.03 3.95
N VAL A 209 -21.77 9.33 2.85
CA VAL A 209 -22.55 8.17 2.41
C VAL A 209 -21.65 6.96 2.28
N TYR A 210 -22.19 5.78 2.62
CA TYR A 210 -21.51 4.48 2.47
C TYR A 210 -22.11 3.64 1.34
N ASP A 211 -23.32 3.96 0.87
CA ASP A 211 -24.00 3.29 -0.25
C ASP A 211 -24.11 4.25 -1.44
N SER A 212 -23.16 4.15 -2.36
CA SER A 212 -22.96 5.11 -3.44
C SER A 212 -23.88 4.91 -4.65
N GLU A 213 -24.26 3.65 -4.96
CA GLU A 213 -25.04 3.32 -6.15
C GLU A 213 -26.48 3.83 -6.06
N THR A 214 -27.09 3.73 -4.88
CA THR A 214 -28.48 4.16 -4.67
C THR A 214 -28.65 5.69 -4.74
N LYS A 215 -27.60 6.45 -4.39
CA LYS A 215 -27.68 7.93 -4.35
C LYS A 215 -27.69 8.59 -5.71
N LEU A 216 -26.90 8.09 -6.66
CA LEU A 216 -26.90 8.69 -7.99
C LEU A 216 -28.22 8.42 -8.74
N GLN A 217 -28.88 7.29 -8.43
CA GLN A 217 -30.19 6.96 -8.97
C GLN A 217 -31.31 7.90 -8.50
N GLU A 218 -31.13 8.60 -7.37
CA GLU A 218 -32.09 9.62 -6.88
C GLU A 218 -32.19 10.82 -7.86
N GLU A 219 -31.16 11.07 -8.69
CA GLU A 219 -31.08 12.20 -9.61
C GLU A 219 -30.76 11.75 -11.04
N PRO A 220 -31.70 11.09 -11.77
CA PRO A 220 -31.42 10.48 -13.07
C PRO A 220 -31.01 11.49 -14.15
N LEU A 221 -31.29 12.78 -13.95
CA LEU A 221 -30.91 13.85 -14.87
C LEU A 221 -29.39 14.10 -14.92
N VAL A 222 -28.64 13.69 -13.89
CA VAL A 222 -27.17 13.83 -13.87
C VAL A 222 -26.48 12.97 -14.95
N ALA A 223 -27.15 11.90 -15.39
CA ALA A 223 -26.67 11.03 -16.46
C ALA A 223 -26.94 11.60 -17.87
N GLN A 224 -27.68 12.71 -17.99
CA GLN A 224 -28.07 13.31 -19.26
C GLN A 224 -27.26 14.57 -19.55
N VAL A 225 -26.91 14.78 -20.82
CA VAL A 225 -26.26 16.01 -21.26
C VAL A 225 -27.31 17.11 -21.44
N SER A 226 -27.05 18.28 -20.88
CA SER A 226 -27.88 19.47 -21.04
C SER A 226 -27.03 20.75 -20.98
N GLY A 227 -27.64 21.91 -21.24
CA GLY A 227 -26.93 23.20 -21.15
C GLY A 227 -26.32 23.48 -19.78
N ASP A 228 -26.96 22.98 -18.70
CA ASP A 228 -26.47 23.13 -17.32
C ASP A 228 -25.67 21.90 -16.82
N ASN A 229 -25.56 20.85 -17.65
CA ASN A 229 -24.85 19.59 -17.38
C ASN A 229 -24.06 19.12 -18.62
N PRO A 230 -22.88 19.68 -18.88
CA PRO A 230 -22.09 19.34 -20.06
C PRO A 230 -21.47 17.94 -19.99
N TYR A 231 -21.33 17.35 -18.78
CA TYR A 231 -20.77 16.02 -18.57
C TYR A 231 -21.79 15.09 -17.93
N ARG A 232 -21.80 13.84 -18.37
CA ARG A 232 -22.65 12.80 -17.78
C ARG A 232 -22.00 12.23 -16.53
N PHE A 233 -22.79 11.96 -15.50
CA PHE A 233 -22.38 11.20 -14.32
C PHE A 233 -23.08 9.86 -14.34
N VAL A 234 -22.32 8.76 -14.39
CA VAL A 234 -22.85 7.40 -14.48
C VAL A 234 -22.20 6.55 -13.39
N SER A 235 -22.99 5.91 -12.53
CA SER A 235 -22.46 5.03 -11.48
C SER A 235 -21.87 3.78 -12.10
N LEU A 236 -20.72 3.35 -11.59
CA LEU A 236 -20.21 2.00 -11.83
C LEU A 236 -20.99 1.01 -10.96
N HIS A 237 -21.23 -0.19 -11.49
CA HIS A 237 -21.97 -1.24 -10.81
C HIS A 237 -21.04 -2.13 -10.00
N HIS A 238 -21.51 -2.53 -8.82
CA HIS A 238 -20.83 -3.50 -7.97
C HIS A 238 -21.34 -4.91 -8.29
N HIS A 239 -20.41 -5.82 -8.52
CA HIS A 239 -20.69 -7.22 -8.81
C HIS A 239 -20.17 -8.11 -7.69
N PRO A 240 -20.87 -9.21 -7.35
CA PRO A 240 -20.31 -10.23 -6.47
C PRO A 240 -19.03 -10.85 -7.07
N CYS A 241 -18.06 -11.21 -6.23
CA CYS A 241 -16.81 -11.83 -6.66
C CYS A 241 -16.92 -13.34 -6.94
N HIS A 242 -18.06 -13.82 -7.43
CA HIS A 242 -18.23 -15.21 -7.86
C HIS A 242 -17.71 -15.39 -9.28
N ALA A 243 -17.14 -16.56 -9.59
CA ALA A 243 -16.63 -16.86 -10.93
C ALA A 243 -17.65 -16.59 -12.05
N SER A 244 -18.91 -16.98 -11.84
CA SER A 244 -20.01 -16.73 -12.77
C SER A 244 -20.29 -15.24 -12.95
N SER A 245 -20.42 -14.49 -11.84
CA SER A 245 -20.70 -13.05 -11.85
C SER A 245 -19.58 -12.25 -12.50
N ILE A 246 -18.32 -12.61 -12.26
CA ILE A 246 -17.16 -11.97 -12.89
C ILE A 246 -17.19 -12.21 -14.41
N ASN A 247 -17.43 -13.46 -14.84
CA ASN A 247 -17.49 -13.80 -16.25
C ASN A 247 -18.68 -13.13 -16.97
N GLU A 248 -19.85 -13.11 -16.33
CA GLU A 248 -21.03 -12.43 -16.85
C GLU A 248 -20.78 -10.93 -17.00
N ALA A 249 -20.21 -10.28 -15.99
CA ALA A 249 -19.87 -8.87 -16.02
C ALA A 249 -18.81 -8.55 -17.08
N LEU A 250 -17.81 -9.42 -17.29
CA LEU A 250 -16.83 -9.24 -18.37
C LEU A 250 -17.43 -9.49 -19.76
N SER A 251 -18.39 -10.40 -19.87
CA SER A 251 -19.05 -10.74 -21.14
C SER A 251 -20.09 -9.68 -21.54
N SER A 252 -20.65 -8.94 -20.59
CA SER A 252 -21.61 -7.86 -20.86
C SER A 252 -20.94 -6.59 -21.39
N VAL A 253 -19.62 -6.48 -21.29
CA VAL A 253 -18.86 -5.35 -21.83
C VAL A 253 -18.83 -5.42 -23.36
N THR A 254 -19.45 -4.43 -24.01
CA THR A 254 -19.48 -4.31 -25.47
C THR A 254 -18.12 -3.98 -26.09
N SER A 255 -17.29 -3.19 -25.39
CA SER A 255 -16.02 -2.67 -25.90
C SER A 255 -14.87 -2.99 -24.95
N VAL A 256 -14.09 -4.02 -25.26
CA VAL A 256 -12.94 -4.48 -24.45
C VAL A 256 -11.87 -3.39 -24.27
N ASN A 257 -11.65 -2.58 -25.31
CA ASN A 257 -10.70 -1.47 -25.28
C ASN A 257 -11.10 -0.33 -24.33
N GLU A 258 -12.34 -0.34 -23.84
CA GLU A 258 -12.83 0.64 -22.87
C GLU A 258 -12.59 0.20 -21.43
N VAL A 259 -12.14 -1.03 -21.17
CA VAL A 259 -11.89 -1.53 -19.80
C VAL A 259 -10.42 -1.40 -19.45
N ASP A 260 -10.14 -0.67 -18.36
CA ASP A 260 -8.78 -0.53 -17.83
C ASP A 260 -8.41 -1.70 -16.91
N GLY A 261 -9.36 -2.14 -16.07
CA GLY A 261 -9.17 -3.24 -15.14
C GLY A 261 -10.30 -3.38 -14.13
N LEU A 262 -10.04 -4.17 -13.09
CA LEU A 262 -11.03 -4.57 -12.10
C LEU A 262 -10.55 -4.16 -10.71
N LEU A 263 -11.41 -3.44 -9.98
CA LEU A 263 -11.23 -3.16 -8.57
C LEU A 263 -12.00 -4.16 -7.72
N PHE A 264 -11.41 -4.56 -6.60
CA PHE A 264 -12.00 -5.45 -5.61
C PHE A 264 -12.08 -4.72 -4.28
N PHE A 265 -13.27 -4.40 -3.82
CA PHE A 265 -13.53 -3.69 -2.56
C PHE A 265 -13.97 -4.67 -1.48
N HIS A 266 -13.36 -4.59 -0.31
CA HIS A 266 -13.87 -5.28 0.87
C HIS A 266 -15.15 -4.60 1.36
N LYS A 267 -16.26 -5.34 1.53
CA LYS A 267 -17.61 -4.81 1.86
C LYS A 267 -17.67 -3.95 3.12
N ARG A 268 -16.78 -4.21 4.08
CA ARG A 268 -16.73 -3.50 5.36
C ARG A 268 -15.75 -2.33 5.37
N THR A 269 -15.08 -2.03 4.27
CA THR A 269 -14.11 -0.93 4.23
C THR A 269 -14.83 0.40 4.37
N HIS A 270 -14.28 1.30 5.17
CA HIS A 270 -14.63 2.71 5.12
C HIS A 270 -13.81 3.42 4.04
N TYR A 271 -14.34 4.50 3.48
CA TYR A 271 -13.57 5.32 2.54
C TYR A 271 -12.42 5.98 3.29
N THR A 272 -11.19 5.65 2.90
CA THR A 272 -9.97 6.19 3.52
C THR A 272 -9.07 6.76 2.45
N CYS A 273 -8.68 8.02 2.60
CA CYS A 273 -7.76 8.69 1.69
C CYS A 273 -6.41 7.96 1.68
N GLY A 274 -5.78 7.85 0.50
CA GLY A 274 -4.51 7.14 0.35
C GLY A 274 -4.67 5.68 -0.02
N ARG A 275 -3.55 4.94 -0.05
CA ARG A 275 -3.51 3.56 -0.55
C ARG A 275 -3.91 2.57 0.54
N THR A 276 -4.65 1.53 0.17
CA THR A 276 -5.17 0.53 1.10
C THR A 276 -5.16 -0.88 0.51
N PRO A 277 -4.78 -1.91 1.30
CA PRO A 277 -4.90 -3.31 0.91
C PRO A 277 -6.35 -3.83 0.97
N LEU A 278 -7.31 -3.04 1.47
CA LEU A 278 -8.75 -3.35 1.45
C LEU A 278 -9.41 -3.08 0.09
N VAL A 279 -8.65 -2.49 -0.84
CA VAL A 279 -9.03 -2.37 -2.24
C VAL A 279 -7.93 -2.96 -3.11
N GLY A 280 -8.26 -4.03 -3.85
CA GLY A 280 -7.35 -4.70 -4.77
C GLY A 280 -7.57 -4.25 -6.21
N TRP A 281 -6.51 -4.23 -7.01
CA TRP A 281 -6.54 -3.97 -8.45
C TRP A 281 -5.98 -5.14 -9.24
N LEU A 282 -6.63 -5.49 -10.35
CA LEU A 282 -6.12 -6.43 -11.34
C LEU A 282 -6.43 -5.95 -12.77
N LYS A 283 -5.55 -6.31 -13.71
CA LYS A 283 -5.86 -6.22 -15.13
C LYS A 283 -6.68 -7.44 -15.58
N PRO A 284 -7.54 -7.32 -16.60
CA PRO A 284 -8.40 -8.44 -17.01
C PRO A 284 -7.60 -9.68 -17.42
N TYR A 285 -6.47 -9.50 -18.12
CA TYR A 285 -5.57 -10.60 -18.51
C TYR A 285 -4.88 -11.31 -17.34
N MET A 286 -4.89 -10.75 -16.13
CA MET A 286 -4.28 -11.36 -14.94
C MET A 286 -5.23 -12.31 -14.22
N LEU A 287 -6.53 -12.27 -14.51
CA LEU A 287 -7.56 -13.09 -13.84
C LEU A 287 -7.33 -14.60 -13.98
N PRO A 288 -6.91 -15.14 -15.14
CA PRO A 288 -6.62 -16.57 -15.26
C PRO A 288 -5.44 -17.02 -14.40
N GLU A 289 -4.38 -16.21 -14.32
CA GLU A 289 -3.16 -16.54 -13.58
C GLU A 289 -3.37 -16.42 -12.06
N ILE A 290 -4.05 -15.35 -11.63
CA ILE A 290 -4.19 -15.03 -10.21
C ILE A 290 -5.41 -15.72 -9.62
N LEU A 291 -6.59 -15.58 -10.23
CA LEU A 291 -7.84 -16.12 -9.69
C LEU A 291 -8.23 -17.47 -10.28
N GLY A 292 -7.51 -17.97 -11.30
CA GLY A 292 -7.89 -19.21 -12.00
C GLY A 292 -9.17 -19.07 -12.81
N LEU A 293 -9.59 -17.85 -13.16
CA LEU A 293 -10.84 -17.58 -13.86
C LEU A 293 -10.61 -17.39 -15.36
N PRO A 294 -11.38 -18.08 -16.23
CA PRO A 294 -11.26 -17.88 -17.66
C PRO A 294 -11.74 -16.47 -18.04
N VAL A 295 -11.06 -15.84 -19.01
CA VAL A 295 -11.49 -14.56 -19.58
C VAL A 295 -11.59 -14.68 -21.10
N PRO A 296 -12.45 -13.90 -21.76
CA PRO A 296 -12.49 -13.86 -23.21
C PRO A 296 -11.13 -13.55 -23.83
N ASP A 297 -10.79 -14.21 -24.95
CA ASP A 297 -9.49 -14.08 -25.63
C ASP A 297 -9.15 -12.63 -26.03
N THR A 298 -10.17 -11.80 -26.22
CA THR A 298 -10.04 -10.37 -26.50
C THR A 298 -9.27 -9.62 -25.40
N PHE A 299 -9.44 -10.00 -24.13
CA PHE A 299 -8.71 -9.42 -23.01
C PHE A 299 -7.26 -9.95 -22.92
N MET A 300 -6.99 -11.12 -23.50
CA MET A 300 -5.64 -11.72 -23.53
C MET A 300 -4.74 -11.10 -24.61
N ALA A 301 -5.31 -10.46 -25.63
CA ALA A 301 -4.55 -9.80 -26.69
C ALA A 301 -3.72 -8.59 -26.21
N GLY A 302 -4.08 -7.99 -25.06
CA GLY A 302 -3.40 -6.83 -24.47
C GLY A 302 -2.26 -7.16 -23.50
N VAL A 303 -1.86 -8.44 -23.37
CA VAL A 303 -0.75 -8.84 -22.52
C VAL A 303 0.54 -8.18 -23.04
N PRO A 304 1.28 -7.42 -22.22
CA PRO A 304 2.56 -6.85 -22.64
C PRO A 304 3.47 -7.96 -23.15
N ALA A 305 4.05 -7.78 -24.34
CA ALA A 305 5.02 -8.71 -24.90
C ALA A 305 6.25 -8.73 -23.98
N VAL A 306 6.24 -9.66 -23.02
CA VAL A 306 7.40 -9.96 -22.20
C VAL A 306 8.49 -10.40 -23.16
N ASN A 307 9.53 -9.58 -23.32
CA ASN A 307 10.57 -9.79 -24.33
C ASN A 307 11.41 -11.01 -23.92
N LYS A 308 10.91 -12.20 -24.29
CA LYS A 308 11.34 -13.52 -23.82
C LYS A 308 12.84 -13.74 -24.03
N LEU A 309 13.41 -13.12 -25.06
CA LEU A 309 14.83 -13.21 -25.41
C LEU A 309 15.74 -12.44 -24.45
N THR A 310 15.33 -11.23 -24.04
CA THR A 310 16.07 -10.41 -23.06
C THR A 310 16.07 -11.09 -21.70
N LEU A 311 14.95 -11.74 -21.39
CA LEU A 311 14.81 -12.54 -20.18
C LEU A 311 15.73 -13.76 -20.17
N LEU A 312 15.66 -14.58 -21.21
CA LEU A 312 16.48 -15.79 -21.33
C LEU A 312 18.00 -15.50 -21.22
N LYS A 313 18.47 -14.38 -21.78
CA LYS A 313 19.87 -13.95 -21.66
C LYS A 313 20.23 -13.59 -20.22
N SER A 314 19.40 -12.77 -19.58
CA SER A 314 19.62 -12.32 -18.21
C SER A 314 19.57 -13.48 -17.20
N ASN A 315 18.73 -14.50 -17.44
CA ASN A 315 18.72 -15.72 -16.63
C ASN A 315 20.02 -16.52 -16.74
N LYS A 316 20.59 -16.58 -17.94
CA LYS A 316 21.82 -17.32 -18.19
C LYS A 316 22.99 -16.65 -17.47
N GLU A 317 23.07 -15.33 -17.56
CA GLU A 317 24.08 -14.50 -16.87
C GLU A 317 23.97 -14.63 -15.35
N LEU A 318 22.75 -14.68 -14.80
CA LEU A 318 22.53 -14.92 -13.36
C LEU A 318 22.98 -16.32 -12.92
N ARG A 319 22.68 -17.36 -13.71
CA ARG A 319 23.15 -18.74 -13.42
C ARG A 319 24.66 -18.83 -13.42
N ASP A 320 25.30 -18.24 -14.43
CA ASP A 320 26.76 -18.24 -14.57
C ASP A 320 27.40 -17.47 -13.38
N SER A 321 26.81 -16.36 -12.95
CA SER A 321 27.28 -15.58 -11.79
C SER A 321 27.13 -16.31 -10.46
N ASP A 322 26.04 -17.06 -10.26
CA ASP A 322 25.82 -17.83 -9.02
C ASP A 322 26.71 -19.07 -8.95
N GLU A 323 26.99 -19.71 -10.10
CA GLU A 323 27.94 -20.80 -10.20
C GLU A 323 29.37 -20.31 -9.90
N GLU A 324 29.74 -19.14 -10.41
CA GLU A 324 31.01 -18.47 -10.12
C GLU A 324 31.16 -18.10 -8.63
N LYS A 325 30.09 -17.59 -8.00
CA LYS A 325 30.07 -17.32 -6.54
C LYS A 325 30.14 -18.60 -5.71
N ARG A 326 29.52 -19.70 -6.17
CA ARG A 326 29.59 -20.99 -5.47
C ARG A 326 31.00 -21.56 -5.52
N LEU A 327 31.62 -21.54 -6.69
CA LEU A 327 33.02 -21.92 -6.89
C LEU A 327 33.98 -21.05 -6.05
N ALA A 328 33.74 -19.74 -5.99
CA ALA A 328 34.54 -18.83 -5.15
C ALA A 328 34.41 -19.15 -3.65
N ARG A 329 33.21 -19.50 -3.17
CA ARG A 329 33.00 -19.93 -1.77
C ARG A 329 33.67 -21.27 -1.48
N GLU A 330 33.57 -22.23 -2.39
CA GLU A 330 34.22 -23.54 -2.25
C GLU A 330 35.74 -23.41 -2.23
N ASN A 331 36.31 -22.53 -3.06
CA ASN A 331 37.75 -22.24 -3.09
C ASN A 331 38.22 -21.51 -1.82
N CYS A 332 37.45 -20.55 -1.31
CA CYS A 332 37.79 -19.84 -0.08
C CYS A 332 37.80 -20.79 1.14
N VAL A 333 36.82 -21.69 1.21
CA VAL A 333 36.76 -22.75 2.24
C VAL A 333 37.90 -23.76 2.09
N PHE A 334 38.38 -23.99 0.87
CA PHE A 334 39.54 -24.85 0.62
C PHE A 334 40.87 -24.19 1.04
N GLU A 335 41.05 -22.90 0.77
CA GLU A 335 42.21 -22.11 1.21
C GLU A 335 42.28 -22.00 2.74
N GLU A 336 41.15 -21.73 3.42
CA GLU A 336 41.10 -21.70 4.90
C GLU A 336 41.49 -23.04 5.54
N LYS A 337 41.16 -24.16 4.88
CA LYS A 337 41.55 -25.52 5.32
C LYS A 337 43.04 -25.81 5.10
N MET A 338 43.66 -25.21 4.08
CA MET A 338 45.12 -25.31 3.88
C MET A 338 45.90 -24.48 4.90
N ASP A 339 45.42 -23.29 5.25
CA ASP A 339 46.07 -22.41 6.25
C ASP A 339 45.97 -22.93 7.69
N THR A 340 44.88 -23.62 8.03
CA THR A 340 44.76 -24.30 9.32
C THR A 340 45.69 -25.52 9.43
N GLN A 341 46.01 -26.20 8.33
CA GLN A 341 46.99 -27.29 8.33
C GLN A 341 48.45 -26.80 8.34
N SER A 342 48.74 -25.65 7.74
CA SER A 342 50.08 -25.04 7.76
C SER A 342 50.45 -24.50 9.15
N SER A 343 49.48 -23.89 9.86
CA SER A 343 49.63 -23.36 11.23
C SER A 343 49.77 -24.44 12.32
N LEU A 344 49.20 -25.63 12.12
CA LEU A 344 49.41 -26.79 13.00
C LEU A 344 50.82 -27.40 12.86
N LYS A 345 51.44 -27.30 11.68
CA LYS A 345 52.82 -27.78 11.44
C LYS A 345 53.87 -26.86 12.07
N THR A 346 53.63 -25.54 12.15
CA THR A 346 54.51 -24.58 12.85
C THR A 346 54.43 -24.72 14.37
N LYS A 347 53.26 -25.01 14.96
CA LYS A 347 53.12 -25.26 16.41
C LYS A 347 53.79 -26.57 16.87
N ARG A 348 53.79 -27.64 16.04
CA ARG A 348 54.53 -28.89 16.35
C ARG A 348 56.07 -28.73 16.30
N LYS A 349 56.60 -27.69 15.64
CA LYS A 349 58.04 -27.38 15.66
C LYS A 349 58.48 -26.56 16.88
N GLN A 350 57.57 -25.80 17.51
CA GLN A 350 57.89 -25.04 18.74
C GLN A 350 57.74 -25.88 20.02
N GLY A 351 56.81 -26.84 20.05
CA GLY A 351 56.65 -27.75 21.20
C GLY A 351 57.79 -28.75 21.42
N ARG A 352 58.66 -28.96 20.42
CA ARG A 352 59.79 -29.90 20.51
C ARG A 352 61.08 -29.27 21.08
N LYS A 353 61.09 -27.96 21.33
CA LYS A 353 62.21 -27.24 21.98
C LYS A 353 62.04 -27.05 23.50
N TYR A 354 60.86 -27.31 24.04
CA TYR A 354 60.55 -27.12 25.48
C TYR A 354 60.41 -28.43 26.28
N ALA A 355 60.60 -29.60 25.65
CA ALA A 355 60.44 -30.91 26.30
C ALA A 355 61.78 -31.58 26.68
N SER A 356 62.91 -30.87 26.68
CA SER A 356 64.21 -31.40 27.13
C SER A 356 64.67 -30.88 28.49
N GLU A 357 63.89 -30.01 29.15
CA GLU A 357 64.21 -29.49 30.48
C GLU A 357 62.95 -29.59 31.35
N THR A 358 62.82 -30.73 32.04
CA THR A 358 62.25 -30.95 33.38
C THR A 358 61.70 -32.37 33.43
N GLY A 359 62.50 -33.27 34.01
CA GLY A 359 62.06 -34.60 34.42
C GLY A 359 61.57 -34.61 35.88
N ALA A 360 61.02 -35.77 36.24
CA ALA A 360 60.44 -36.18 37.53
C ALA A 360 59.05 -35.55 37.83
N GLY A 361 57.97 -36.29 38.08
CA GLY A 361 57.77 -37.71 38.38
C GLY A 361 56.84 -37.80 39.59
N MET A 362 55.64 -38.38 39.46
CA MET A 362 54.93 -39.17 40.50
C MET A 362 53.58 -39.69 39.98
N GLU A 363 53.35 -40.99 40.20
CA GLU A 363 52.10 -41.77 39.97
C GLU A 363 51.04 -41.40 41.05
N VAL A 364 49.72 -41.63 40.95
CA VAL A 364 49.01 -42.94 40.94
C VAL A 364 47.49 -42.72 40.67
N GLU A 365 46.93 -43.64 39.87
CA GLU A 365 45.57 -44.24 39.70
C GLU A 365 44.22 -43.58 40.09
N GLY A 366 43.20 -43.93 39.29
CA GLY A 366 41.78 -43.99 39.71
C GLY A 366 40.77 -44.05 38.54
N GLU A 367 40.30 -45.25 38.18
CA GLU A 367 39.21 -45.55 37.22
C GLU A 367 37.90 -44.83 37.60
N SER A 368 36.99 -44.43 36.69
CA SER A 368 36.03 -45.32 36.01
C SER A 368 35.01 -44.47 35.22
N LYS A 369 34.46 -45.05 34.14
CA LYS A 369 33.40 -44.49 33.28
C LYS A 369 32.02 -44.90 33.80
N GLU A 370 31.00 -44.05 33.69
CA GLU A 370 29.90 -44.17 32.72
C GLU A 370 28.68 -43.27 33.02
N ASN A 371 28.17 -42.67 31.94
CA ASN A 371 26.80 -42.38 31.53
C ASN A 371 25.72 -41.96 32.54
N ILE A 372 25.09 -40.81 32.26
CA ILE A 372 23.62 -40.65 32.42
C ILE A 372 23.06 -39.85 31.23
N GLN A 373 22.03 -40.42 30.60
CA GLN A 373 21.07 -39.76 29.70
C GLN A 373 19.71 -39.66 30.39
N HIS A 374 18.99 -38.59 30.05
CA HIS A 374 17.52 -38.37 30.11
C HIS A 374 16.84 -37.95 31.42
N GLY A 375 15.95 -36.96 31.29
CA GLY A 375 14.75 -36.84 32.10
C GLY A 375 14.28 -35.41 32.40
N ASP A 376 13.29 -34.94 31.64
CA ASP A 376 12.49 -33.72 31.81
C ASP A 376 12.05 -33.39 33.24
N LYS A 377 11.83 -32.07 33.50
CA LYS A 377 10.56 -31.55 34.04
C LYS A 377 10.47 -30.01 34.00
N ASN A 378 9.32 -29.56 33.52
CA ASN A 378 8.75 -28.21 33.61
C ASN A 378 8.63 -27.71 35.06
N GLU A 379 8.87 -26.41 35.29
CA GLU A 379 7.98 -25.58 36.13
C GLU A 379 8.14 -24.07 35.85
N LYS A 380 7.02 -23.35 35.97
CA LYS A 380 6.79 -21.93 35.68
C LYS A 380 7.47 -20.99 36.67
N MET A 381 7.83 -19.77 36.26
CA MET A 381 7.60 -18.58 37.09
C MET A 381 7.63 -17.24 36.32
N GLU A 382 6.69 -16.36 36.71
CA GLU A 382 6.50 -14.97 36.27
C GLU A 382 7.72 -14.07 36.53
N VAL A 383 7.91 -13.03 35.69
CA VAL A 383 8.66 -11.83 36.10
C VAL A 383 7.97 -10.53 35.64
N SER A 384 7.87 -9.65 36.64
CA SER A 384 7.23 -8.35 36.75
C SER A 384 7.82 -7.22 35.87
N LYS A 385 6.95 -6.32 35.42
CA LYS A 385 7.28 -5.04 34.77
C LYS A 385 7.67 -3.99 35.80
N ARG A 386 8.81 -3.32 35.61
CA ARG A 386 9.14 -2.04 36.28
C ARG A 386 9.36 -0.94 35.23
N THR A 387 8.53 0.09 35.33
CA THR A 387 8.64 1.39 34.66
C THR A 387 9.63 2.28 35.40
N SER A 388 10.37 3.13 34.68
CA SER A 388 11.13 4.23 35.28
C SER A 388 10.77 5.55 34.59
N SER A 389 10.25 6.48 35.39
CA SER A 389 9.89 7.84 35.02
C SER A 389 11.03 8.79 35.43
N ARG A 390 11.40 9.70 34.54
CA ARG A 390 12.45 10.71 34.79
C ARG A 390 11.81 12.10 34.78
N ARG A 391 11.64 12.68 35.98
CA ARG A 391 11.23 14.08 36.22
C ARG A 391 12.37 15.05 35.90
N ARG A 392 12.05 16.18 35.26
CA ARG A 392 12.85 17.43 35.28
C ARG A 392 11.99 18.55 35.87
N ARG A 393 12.56 19.32 36.79
CA ARG A 393 12.00 20.51 37.45
C ARG A 393 12.46 21.80 36.76
N LYS A 394 11.60 22.82 36.77
CA LYS A 394 11.89 24.28 36.80
C LYS A 394 10.53 24.98 37.10
N GLU A 395 10.28 25.46 38.33
CA GLU A 395 10.50 26.82 38.87
C GLU A 395 9.70 27.93 38.18
N GLY A 396 8.91 28.67 38.98
CA GLY A 396 8.22 29.91 38.61
C GLY A 396 6.96 30.14 39.46
N ASP A 397 7.08 31.02 40.46
CA ASP A 397 6.09 31.44 41.45
C ASP A 397 5.00 32.42 40.92
N ASP A 398 3.99 32.59 41.79
CA ASP A 398 3.20 33.80 42.11
C ASP A 398 1.75 34.00 41.60
N ASP A 399 0.91 34.21 42.63
CA ASP A 399 -0.29 35.06 42.79
C ASP A 399 -1.61 34.70 42.07
N MET A 400 -2.67 34.30 42.78
CA MET A 400 -3.55 34.98 43.77
C MET A 400 -4.88 35.42 43.12
N ASP A 401 -5.88 34.56 43.36
CA ASP A 401 -7.16 34.89 44.02
C ASP A 401 -8.33 35.54 43.23
N VAL A 402 -9.52 35.23 43.75
CA VAL A 402 -10.82 35.95 43.66
C VAL A 402 -11.89 35.47 42.65
N SER A 403 -12.81 34.69 43.23
CA SER A 403 -14.29 34.72 43.19
C SER A 403 -15.05 34.74 41.87
N GLN A 404 -15.87 33.70 41.67
CA GLN A 404 -17.11 33.75 40.90
C GLN A 404 -18.27 34.19 41.80
N THR A 405 -18.93 35.28 41.43
CA THR A 405 -20.29 35.62 41.86
C THR A 405 -21.11 36.00 40.64
N ASP A 406 -22.34 35.47 40.63
CA ASP A 406 -23.53 35.89 39.89
C ASP A 406 -23.51 35.94 38.36
N GLU A 407 -24.43 35.16 37.77
CA GLU A 407 -25.32 35.75 36.77
C GLU A 407 -26.74 35.14 36.87
N THR A 408 -27.65 36.03 37.21
CA THR A 408 -29.10 35.94 37.14
C THR A 408 -29.60 36.41 35.77
N ILE A 409 -30.68 35.78 35.30
CA ILE A 409 -31.78 36.38 34.51
C ILE A 409 -31.50 36.79 33.06
N SER A 410 -31.97 35.98 32.10
CA SER A 410 -33.20 36.21 31.30
C SER A 410 -33.39 35.14 30.24
#